data_AF-A0A416MMA3-F1
#
_entry.id   AF-A0A416MMA3-F1
#
_cell.length_a   1.000
_cell.length_b   1.000
_cell.length_c   1.000
_cell.angle_alpha   90.00
_cell.angle_beta   90.00
_cell.angle_gamma   90.00
#
_symmetry.space_group_name_H-M   'P 1'
#
loop_
_entity.id
_entity.type
_entity.pdbx_description
1 polymer ?
#
loop_
_entity_poly.entity_id
_entity_poly.type
_entity_poly.pdbx_seq_one_letter_code
_entity_poly.pdbx_strand_id
1 'polypeptide(L)'
;MSYNIKNALADFKKEDLADGMIDILKDSTRTLEKTKENGFLKLSLKMQRTSIYNGAVWLDEKNGELVKTACRCGHFQKQYFCCEHVAAVVMQYIVEIYGQDVVKQSEIFPLMLQKTNVEDPFIPGILKSTDAEMMEILKENFFKKRSLPIEQTVKQPLSMQVKCCIGECKNGLLLELRVGETRTYVIRDLNEFFYKWTEKRKIELGKYLEFIPDENLFDENGRKIIQFFLEEYLTEKASGKTNYSYYVSASQQARSVSIFGSRIDSFMDTIASNGVYLLSDEKKNIFYDEQFYSPKIKVTKLAHGATVSAERYHILCESLEYSYVLSGDTIYRMKKPEMAVQKILELCQSKKELFISDKDLPAVTRDVLSNLKDAAAITYTGMDPVKYLPPKPTIALYLDSPQEI
;
A
#
# COMPACT_ATOMS: atom_id res chain seq x y z
N MET A 1 12.63 43.73 -35.46
CA MET A 1 11.93 45.02 -35.66
C MET A 1 11.51 45.51 -34.29
N SER A 2 12.10 46.59 -33.80
CA SER A 2 11.69 47.24 -32.55
C SER A 2 10.52 48.18 -32.85
N TYR A 3 9.31 47.77 -32.47
CA TYR A 3 8.16 48.65 -32.49
C TYR A 3 8.21 49.52 -31.23
N ASN A 4 8.25 50.84 -31.38
CA ASN A 4 8.08 51.79 -30.27
C ASN A 4 6.58 52.02 -30.11
N ILE A 5 6.05 51.69 -28.93
CA ILE A 5 4.61 51.61 -28.68
C ILE A 5 4.26 52.50 -27.49
N LYS A 6 3.47 53.56 -27.75
CA LYS A 6 3.24 54.68 -26.84
C LYS A 6 2.14 54.50 -25.79
N ASN A 7 1.28 53.47 -25.89
CA ASN A 7 0.23 53.25 -24.89
C ASN A 7 -0.16 51.75 -24.82
N ALA A 8 0.24 51.06 -23.74
CA ALA A 8 -0.04 49.63 -23.56
C ALA A 8 -1.54 49.23 -23.64
N LEU A 9 -2.48 50.17 -23.59
CA LEU A 9 -3.92 49.95 -23.80
C LEU A 9 -4.42 50.25 -25.21
N ALA A 10 -3.78 51.17 -25.94
CA ALA A 10 -4.22 51.58 -27.27
C ALA A 10 -3.83 50.56 -28.35
N ASP A 11 -2.80 49.77 -28.07
CA ASP A 11 -2.18 48.86 -29.04
C ASP A 11 -2.74 47.44 -28.96
N PHE A 12 -3.54 47.14 -27.93
CA PHE A 12 -4.26 45.88 -27.82
C PHE A 12 -5.65 46.04 -28.43
N LYS A 13 -6.12 45.01 -29.12
CA LYS A 13 -7.52 44.99 -29.55
C LYS A 13 -8.41 44.93 -28.32
N LYS A 14 -9.53 45.64 -28.37
CA LYS A 14 -10.49 45.69 -27.26
C LYS A 14 -11.01 44.29 -26.92
N GLU A 15 -11.13 43.42 -27.92
CA GLU A 15 -11.52 42.02 -27.76
C GLU A 15 -10.49 41.23 -26.96
N ASP A 16 -9.19 41.42 -27.25
CA ASP A 16 -8.10 40.74 -26.52
C ASP A 16 -8.05 41.20 -25.05
N LEU A 17 -8.26 42.49 -24.79
CA LEU A 17 -8.34 43.05 -23.43
C LEU A 17 -9.57 42.53 -22.67
N ALA A 18 -10.73 42.44 -23.34
CA ALA A 18 -11.93 41.86 -22.76
C ALA A 18 -11.71 40.39 -22.40
N ASP A 19 -11.14 39.60 -23.31
CA ASP A 19 -10.84 38.18 -23.08
C ASP A 19 -9.83 37.99 -21.95
N GLY A 20 -8.77 38.81 -21.93
CA GLY A 20 -7.79 38.81 -20.84
C GLY A 20 -8.39 39.16 -19.48
N MET A 21 -9.30 40.13 -19.42
CA MET A 21 -9.98 40.50 -18.17
C MET A 21 -10.97 39.43 -17.70
N ILE A 22 -11.73 38.83 -18.61
CA ILE A 22 -12.63 37.70 -18.29
C ILE A 22 -11.82 36.52 -17.73
N ASP A 23 -10.66 36.24 -18.32
CA ASP A 23 -9.76 35.16 -17.90
C ASP A 23 -9.21 35.38 -16.48
N ILE A 24 -8.87 36.62 -16.10
CA ILE A 24 -8.53 36.99 -14.71
C ILE A 24 -9.69 36.69 -13.76
N LEU A 25 -10.92 37.10 -14.12
CA LEU A 25 -12.08 36.97 -13.24
C LEU A 25 -12.51 35.50 -13.03
N LYS A 26 -12.20 34.62 -13.99
CA LYS A 26 -12.48 33.18 -13.90
C LYS A 26 -11.56 32.44 -12.93
N ASP A 27 -10.36 32.97 -12.69
CA ASP A 27 -9.30 32.34 -11.92
C ASP A 27 -8.64 33.33 -10.95
N SER A 28 -9.17 33.35 -9.72
CA SER A 28 -8.69 34.24 -8.66
C SER A 28 -7.33 33.85 -8.06
N THR A 29 -6.70 32.78 -8.55
CA THR A 29 -5.40 32.30 -8.01
C THR A 29 -4.19 32.98 -8.65
N ARG A 30 -4.43 33.79 -9.70
CA ARG A 30 -3.38 34.44 -10.48
C ARG A 30 -2.82 35.65 -9.74
N THR A 31 -1.52 35.61 -9.50
CA THR A 31 -0.78 36.72 -8.89
C THR A 31 0.14 37.37 -9.91
N LEU A 32 0.11 38.70 -9.98
CA LEU A 32 1.02 39.48 -10.80
C LEU A 32 2.38 39.58 -10.12
N GLU A 33 3.42 39.01 -10.75
CA GLU A 33 4.81 39.21 -10.36
C GLU A 33 5.40 40.42 -11.09
N LYS A 34 6.09 41.27 -10.33
CA LYS A 34 6.73 42.50 -10.79
C LYS A 34 8.23 42.39 -10.55
N THR A 35 9.04 42.42 -11.61
CA THR A 35 10.51 42.39 -11.52
C THR A 35 11.13 43.48 -12.39
N LYS A 36 12.34 43.96 -12.03
CA LYS A 36 13.10 44.89 -12.87
C LYS A 36 14.16 44.14 -13.66
N GLU A 37 14.11 44.24 -14.99
CA GLU A 37 15.08 43.64 -15.90
C GLU A 37 15.62 44.71 -16.86
N ASN A 38 16.94 44.93 -16.85
CA ASN A 38 17.63 45.89 -17.74
C ASN A 38 17.03 47.31 -17.76
N GLY A 39 16.50 47.77 -16.62
CA GLY A 39 15.88 49.10 -16.49
C GLY A 39 14.39 49.16 -16.85
N PHE A 40 13.79 48.07 -17.30
CA PHE A 40 12.36 47.95 -17.60
C PHE A 40 11.62 47.16 -16.53
N LEU A 41 10.34 47.48 -16.30
CA LEU A 41 9.45 46.72 -15.43
C LEU A 41 8.90 45.53 -16.20
N LYS A 42 9.26 44.33 -15.77
CA LYS A 42 8.69 43.08 -16.25
C LYS A 42 7.52 42.67 -15.36
N LEU A 43 6.41 42.38 -16.01
CA LEU A 43 5.17 41.88 -15.44
C LEU A 43 4.95 40.46 -15.93
N SER A 44 4.59 39.54 -15.04
CA SER A 44 4.19 38.19 -15.41
C SER A 44 3.14 37.64 -14.46
N LEU A 45 2.18 36.87 -14.98
CA LEU A 45 1.22 36.16 -14.15
C LEU A 45 1.77 34.77 -13.79
N LYS A 46 1.82 34.46 -12.49
CA LYS A 46 2.24 33.14 -12.01
C LYS A 46 1.03 32.28 -11.69
N MET A 47 1.06 31.03 -12.15
CA MET A 47 0.11 29.99 -11.76
C MET A 47 0.75 29.04 -10.76
N GLN A 48 -0.03 28.53 -9.81
CA GLN A 48 0.47 27.62 -8.79
C GLN A 48 0.72 26.18 -9.28
N ARG A 49 0.20 25.75 -10.45
CA ARG A 49 0.22 24.32 -10.84
C ARG A 49 0.71 23.96 -12.25
N THR A 50 0.92 24.91 -13.16
CA THR A 50 1.48 24.61 -14.48
C THR A 50 2.58 25.60 -14.85
N SER A 51 3.72 25.09 -15.33
CA SER A 51 4.83 25.88 -15.88
C SER A 51 4.51 26.52 -17.24
N ILE A 52 3.23 26.59 -17.63
CA ILE A 52 2.78 27.04 -18.94
C ILE A 52 1.49 27.85 -18.77
N TYR A 53 1.67 29.14 -18.50
CA TYR A 53 1.21 30.25 -19.36
C TYR A 53 2.09 31.48 -19.08
N ASN A 54 3.20 31.60 -19.81
CA ASN A 54 4.18 32.66 -19.60
C ASN A 54 3.79 33.95 -20.34
N GLY A 55 2.62 34.51 -20.06
CA GLY A 55 2.33 35.88 -20.45
C GLY A 55 3.31 36.80 -19.72
N ALA A 56 4.18 37.48 -20.45
CA ALA A 56 5.09 38.47 -19.88
C ALA A 56 5.08 39.75 -20.69
N VAL A 57 5.13 40.86 -19.97
CA VAL A 57 5.09 42.21 -20.53
C VAL A 57 6.24 43.01 -19.94
N TRP A 58 7.00 43.72 -20.77
CA TRP A 58 8.02 44.66 -20.33
C TRP A 58 7.54 46.07 -20.63
N LEU A 59 7.55 46.92 -19.61
CA LEU A 59 7.14 48.32 -19.66
C LEU A 59 8.32 49.24 -19.34
N ASP A 60 8.42 50.34 -20.06
CA ASP A 60 9.22 51.48 -19.65
C ASP A 60 8.36 52.38 -18.75
N GLU A 61 8.54 52.28 -17.43
CA GLU A 61 7.79 53.07 -16.46
C GLU A 61 7.97 54.58 -16.63
N LYS A 62 9.12 55.04 -17.16
CA LYS A 62 9.41 56.47 -17.30
C LYS A 62 8.63 57.11 -18.45
N ASN A 63 8.48 56.36 -19.54
CA ASN A 63 7.83 56.83 -20.76
C ASN A 63 6.40 56.28 -20.93
N GLY A 64 5.99 55.31 -20.10
CA GLY A 64 4.69 54.65 -20.21
C GLY A 64 4.58 53.69 -21.41
N GLU A 65 5.73 53.27 -21.96
CA GLU A 65 5.78 52.56 -23.25
C GLU A 65 5.84 51.04 -23.06
N LEU A 66 5.15 50.32 -23.95
CA LEU A 66 5.23 48.86 -24.05
C LEU A 66 6.47 48.48 -24.86
N VAL A 67 7.43 47.84 -24.20
CA VAL A 67 8.73 47.51 -24.81
C VAL A 67 8.70 46.14 -25.47
N LYS A 68 8.06 45.17 -24.82
CA LYS A 68 8.06 43.78 -25.27
C LYS A 68 6.90 43.00 -24.68
N THR A 69 6.40 42.04 -25.46
CA THR A 69 5.49 41.00 -25.01
C THR A 69 6.09 39.62 -25.27
N ALA A 70 5.72 38.64 -24.46
CA ALA A 70 6.06 37.24 -24.70
C ALA A 70 4.94 36.33 -24.20
N CYS A 71 4.64 35.28 -24.97
CA CYS A 71 3.84 34.17 -24.52
C CYS A 71 4.21 32.89 -25.29
N ARG A 72 4.04 31.74 -24.64
CA ARG A 72 4.30 30.42 -25.26
C ARG A 72 3.07 29.78 -25.90
N CYS A 73 1.89 30.40 -25.80
CA CYS A 73 0.66 29.83 -26.32
C CYS A 73 0.62 29.84 -27.87
N GLY A 74 -0.16 28.93 -28.45
CA GLY A 74 -0.30 28.80 -29.90
C GLY A 74 -0.88 30.04 -30.60
N HIS A 75 -1.69 30.85 -29.90
CA HIS A 75 -2.22 32.11 -30.44
C HIS A 75 -1.11 33.16 -30.61
N PHE A 76 -0.26 33.32 -29.59
CA PHE A 76 0.87 34.23 -29.64
C PHE A 76 1.91 33.82 -30.68
N GLN A 77 2.14 32.51 -30.87
CA GLN A 77 3.04 32.02 -31.92
C GLN A 77 2.57 32.39 -33.35
N LYS A 78 1.29 32.72 -33.55
CA LYS A 78 0.76 33.15 -34.85
C LYS A 78 0.78 34.67 -35.01
N GLN A 79 0.43 35.40 -33.96
CA GLN A 79 0.30 36.87 -34.00
C GLN A 79 1.58 37.60 -33.59
N TYR A 80 2.51 36.94 -32.91
CA TYR A 80 3.81 37.41 -32.40
C TYR A 80 3.77 38.69 -31.55
N PHE A 81 2.60 39.14 -31.13
CA PHE A 81 2.42 40.41 -30.43
C PHE A 81 1.45 40.32 -29.25
N CYS A 82 0.26 39.74 -29.45
CA CYS A 82 -0.78 39.69 -28.43
C CYS A 82 -1.47 38.32 -28.36
N CYS A 83 -1.96 37.99 -27.17
CA CYS A 83 -2.92 36.93 -26.89
C CYS A 83 -3.65 37.25 -25.59
N GLU A 84 -4.72 36.52 -25.30
CA GLU A 84 -5.50 36.63 -24.05
C GLU A 84 -4.61 36.63 -22.79
N HIS A 85 -3.54 35.82 -22.76
CA HIS A 85 -2.62 35.74 -21.62
C HIS A 85 -1.77 37.00 -21.44
N VAL A 86 -1.33 37.64 -22.54
CA VAL A 86 -0.57 38.89 -22.48
C VAL A 86 -1.51 40.03 -22.09
N ALA A 87 -2.72 40.05 -22.67
CA ALA A 87 -3.76 41.00 -22.32
C ALA A 87 -4.16 40.88 -20.83
N ALA A 88 -4.26 39.66 -20.29
CA ALA A 88 -4.50 39.42 -18.87
C ALA A 88 -3.40 40.02 -17.97
N VAL A 89 -2.13 39.94 -18.35
CA VAL A 89 -1.03 40.58 -17.58
C VAL A 89 -1.23 42.09 -17.52
N VAL A 90 -1.55 42.71 -18.66
CA VAL A 90 -1.77 44.17 -18.75
C VAL A 90 -3.01 44.58 -17.97
N MET A 91 -4.13 43.88 -18.14
CA MET A 91 -5.39 44.18 -17.46
C MET A 91 -5.27 44.00 -15.95
N GLN A 92 -4.58 42.95 -15.48
CA GLN A 92 -4.33 42.75 -14.04
C GLN A 92 -3.53 43.92 -13.47
N TYR A 93 -2.48 44.36 -14.16
CA TYR A 93 -1.65 45.49 -13.73
C TYR A 93 -2.45 46.80 -13.63
N ILE A 94 -3.31 47.07 -14.61
CA ILE A 94 -4.16 48.26 -14.63
C ILE A 94 -5.16 48.23 -13.47
N VAL A 95 -5.84 47.11 -13.26
CA VAL A 95 -6.80 46.96 -12.16
C VAL A 95 -6.11 47.08 -10.81
N GLU A 96 -4.88 46.57 -10.67
CA GLU A 96 -4.10 46.69 -9.43
C GLU A 96 -3.71 48.15 -9.11
N ILE A 97 -3.42 48.97 -10.13
CA ILE A 97 -3.01 50.37 -9.93
C ILE A 97 -4.20 51.32 -9.79
N TYR A 98 -5.21 51.17 -10.66
CA TYR A 98 -6.28 52.15 -10.81
C TYR A 98 -7.64 51.65 -10.32
N GLY A 99 -7.74 50.38 -9.93
CA GLY A 99 -8.99 49.75 -9.54
C GLY A 99 -9.84 49.28 -10.73
N GLN A 100 -10.87 48.50 -10.43
CA GLN A 100 -11.78 47.91 -11.42
C GLN A 100 -12.67 48.94 -12.15
N ASP A 101 -12.89 50.12 -11.56
CA ASP A 101 -13.76 51.14 -12.12
C ASP A 101 -13.24 51.68 -13.46
N VAL A 102 -11.92 51.67 -13.66
CA VAL A 102 -11.30 52.03 -14.95
C VAL A 102 -11.76 51.09 -16.06
N VAL A 103 -11.91 49.80 -15.77
CA VAL A 103 -12.42 48.84 -16.76
C VAL A 103 -13.90 49.07 -16.99
N LYS A 104 -14.70 49.27 -15.92
CA LYS A 104 -16.15 49.50 -16.00
C LYS A 104 -16.52 50.76 -16.80
N GLN A 105 -15.69 51.80 -16.74
CA GLN A 105 -15.88 53.06 -17.48
C GLN A 105 -15.30 53.02 -18.91
N SER A 106 -14.61 51.94 -19.29
CA SER A 106 -14.00 51.80 -20.61
C SER A 106 -14.92 51.12 -21.62
N GLU A 107 -14.56 51.23 -22.90
CA GLU A 107 -15.25 50.53 -24.00
C GLU A 107 -15.06 49.00 -23.97
N ILE A 108 -14.22 48.47 -23.06
CA ILE A 108 -14.00 47.03 -22.84
C ILE A 108 -15.19 46.42 -22.07
N PHE A 109 -15.81 47.18 -21.16
CA PHE A 109 -16.87 46.66 -20.29
C PHE A 109 -18.09 46.15 -21.07
N PRO A 110 -18.65 46.90 -22.07
CA PRO A 110 -19.74 46.38 -22.89
C PRO A 110 -19.40 45.08 -23.64
N LEU A 111 -18.15 44.91 -24.09
CA LEU A 111 -17.68 43.67 -24.74
C LEU A 111 -17.63 42.50 -23.76
N MET A 112 -17.24 42.77 -22.50
CA MET A 112 -17.27 41.75 -21.45
C MET A 112 -18.71 41.29 -21.17
N LEU A 113 -19.67 42.22 -21.06
CA LEU A 113 -21.09 41.89 -20.88
C LEU A 113 -21.60 41.01 -22.03
N GLN A 114 -21.29 41.38 -23.28
CA GLN A 114 -21.68 40.62 -24.45
C GLN A 114 -21.08 39.20 -24.48
N LYS A 115 -19.80 39.06 -24.12
CA LYS A 115 -19.08 37.76 -24.15
C LYS A 115 -19.47 36.84 -23.00
N THR A 116 -19.82 37.39 -21.84
CA THR A 116 -20.12 36.61 -20.63
C THR A 116 -21.60 36.36 -20.41
N ASN A 117 -22.47 37.19 -20.99
CA ASN A 117 -23.91 37.16 -20.81
C ASN A 117 -24.33 37.30 -19.33
N VAL A 118 -23.61 38.14 -18.57
CA VAL A 118 -23.93 38.48 -17.17
C VAL A 118 -24.06 40.00 -17.01
N GLU A 119 -24.83 40.45 -16.02
CA GLU A 119 -25.07 41.89 -15.78
C GLU A 119 -23.84 42.63 -15.25
N ASP A 120 -23.04 42.01 -14.37
CA ASP A 120 -21.76 42.55 -13.90
C ASP A 120 -20.72 41.42 -13.68
N PRO A 121 -19.73 41.28 -14.59
CA PRO A 121 -18.61 40.35 -14.50
C PRO A 121 -17.80 40.41 -13.21
N PHE A 122 -17.76 41.57 -12.54
CA PHE A 122 -16.89 41.81 -11.38
C PHE A 122 -17.52 41.39 -10.05
N ILE A 123 -18.79 40.98 -10.03
CA ILE A 123 -19.41 40.46 -8.81
C ILE A 123 -18.69 39.16 -8.39
N PRO A 124 -18.14 39.08 -7.17
CA PRO A 124 -17.44 37.89 -6.70
C PRO A 124 -18.30 36.63 -6.83
N GLY A 125 -17.79 35.63 -7.53
CA GLY A 125 -18.48 34.35 -7.73
C GLY A 125 -19.29 34.21 -9.02
N ILE A 126 -19.58 35.29 -9.76
CA ILE A 126 -20.34 35.20 -11.03
C ILE A 126 -19.52 34.50 -12.12
N LEU A 127 -18.28 34.96 -12.35
CA LEU A 127 -17.40 34.37 -13.34
C LEU A 127 -16.41 33.36 -12.77
N LYS A 128 -16.22 33.35 -11.45
CA LYS A 128 -15.26 32.49 -10.79
C LYS A 128 -15.65 31.02 -10.99
N SER A 129 -14.77 30.27 -11.63
CA SER A 129 -14.96 28.83 -11.80
C SER A 129 -14.64 28.09 -10.50
N THR A 130 -15.25 26.92 -10.31
CA THR A 130 -14.85 26.01 -9.22
C THR A 130 -13.41 25.55 -9.48
N ASP A 131 -12.57 25.58 -8.45
CA ASP A 131 -11.17 25.17 -8.56
C ASP A 131 -11.07 23.78 -9.21
N ALA A 132 -10.10 23.61 -10.12
CA ALA A 132 -9.98 22.39 -10.91
C ALA A 132 -9.91 21.13 -10.02
N GLU A 133 -9.27 21.24 -8.86
CA GLU A 133 -9.18 20.19 -7.83
C GLU A 133 -10.53 19.85 -7.23
N MET A 134 -11.31 20.86 -6.85
CA MET A 134 -12.66 20.66 -6.34
C MET A 134 -13.57 20.10 -7.42
N MET A 135 -13.39 20.48 -8.68
CA MET A 135 -14.08 19.89 -9.82
C MET A 135 -13.67 18.44 -10.10
N GLU A 136 -12.40 18.10 -9.89
CA GLU A 136 -11.89 16.73 -10.02
C GLU A 136 -12.46 15.84 -8.92
N ILE A 137 -12.40 16.29 -7.66
CA ILE A 137 -13.03 15.65 -6.51
C ILE A 137 -14.55 15.53 -6.74
N LEU A 138 -15.20 16.57 -7.27
CA LEU A 138 -16.62 16.55 -7.61
C LEU A 138 -16.89 15.50 -8.67
N LYS A 139 -16.12 15.44 -9.75
CA LYS A 139 -16.24 14.41 -10.80
C LYS A 139 -16.06 13.01 -10.23
N GLU A 140 -14.98 12.76 -9.48
CA GLU A 140 -14.73 11.49 -8.81
C GLU A 140 -15.90 11.07 -7.91
N ASN A 141 -16.40 11.99 -7.09
CA ASN A 141 -17.53 11.73 -6.20
C ASN A 141 -18.85 11.55 -6.96
N PHE A 142 -19.07 12.28 -8.06
CA PHE A 142 -20.24 12.09 -8.93
C PHE A 142 -20.19 10.73 -9.61
N PHE A 143 -19.03 10.28 -10.09
CA PHE A 143 -18.86 8.93 -10.64
C PHE A 143 -19.05 7.84 -9.57
N LYS A 144 -18.56 8.06 -8.34
CA LYS A 144 -18.82 7.16 -7.20
C LYS A 144 -20.31 7.11 -6.80
N LYS A 145 -20.99 8.27 -6.72
CA LYS A 145 -22.40 8.38 -6.30
C LYS A 145 -23.42 8.03 -7.38
N ARG A 146 -23.06 8.07 -8.67
CA ARG A 146 -23.87 7.54 -9.79
C ARG A 146 -23.51 6.10 -10.17
N SER A 147 -22.93 5.34 -9.25
CA SER A 147 -23.47 3.99 -9.09
C SER A 147 -24.95 4.18 -8.71
N LEU A 148 -25.82 4.26 -9.74
CA LEU A 148 -27.26 4.05 -9.56
C LEU A 148 -27.40 2.86 -8.60
N PRO A 149 -28.35 2.86 -7.65
CA PRO A 149 -28.61 1.65 -6.86
C PRO A 149 -28.71 0.53 -7.88
N ILE A 150 -27.72 -0.37 -7.88
CA ILE A 150 -27.69 -1.49 -8.80
C ILE A 150 -29.06 -2.09 -8.64
N GLU A 151 -29.81 -2.15 -9.74
CA GLU A 151 -31.15 -2.73 -9.74
C GLU A 151 -31.09 -3.98 -8.87
N GLN A 152 -31.92 -4.02 -7.83
CA GLN A 152 -32.03 -5.14 -6.88
C GLN A 152 -32.63 -6.38 -7.57
N THR A 153 -32.29 -6.62 -8.83
CA THR A 153 -32.57 -7.82 -9.61
C THR A 153 -31.56 -8.92 -9.31
N VAL A 154 -30.40 -8.61 -8.71
CA VAL A 154 -29.47 -9.63 -8.21
C VAL A 154 -30.05 -10.27 -6.96
N LYS A 155 -30.48 -11.52 -7.06
CA LYS A 155 -30.93 -12.32 -5.92
C LYS A 155 -29.73 -12.58 -5.01
N GLN A 156 -29.60 -11.79 -3.93
CA GLN A 156 -28.50 -11.95 -2.98
C GLN A 156 -28.55 -13.33 -2.31
N PRO A 157 -27.40 -13.98 -2.10
CA PRO A 157 -27.31 -15.13 -1.22
C PRO A 157 -27.68 -14.72 0.21
N LEU A 158 -28.27 -15.64 0.98
CA LEU A 158 -28.60 -15.37 2.40
C LEU A 158 -27.36 -15.47 3.31
N SER A 159 -26.42 -16.35 2.94
CA SER A 159 -25.17 -16.56 3.67
C SER A 159 -24.13 -17.18 2.75
N MET A 160 -22.88 -16.78 2.91
CA MET A 160 -21.73 -17.28 2.17
C MET A 160 -20.66 -17.83 3.12
N GLN A 161 -20.01 -18.89 2.66
CA GLN A 161 -18.85 -19.49 3.27
C GLN A 161 -17.58 -18.99 2.60
N VAL A 162 -16.53 -18.85 3.41
CA VAL A 162 -15.18 -18.52 2.96
C VAL A 162 -14.25 -19.63 3.40
N LYS A 163 -13.37 -20.05 2.51
CA LYS A 163 -12.27 -20.98 2.82
C LYS A 163 -10.97 -20.40 2.30
N CYS A 164 -9.89 -20.66 3.02
CA CYS A 164 -8.55 -20.35 2.58
C CYS A 164 -7.78 -21.66 2.37
N CYS A 165 -7.15 -21.78 1.21
CA CYS A 165 -6.19 -22.85 0.93
C CYS A 165 -4.77 -22.28 0.97
N ILE A 166 -3.84 -23.03 1.54
CA ILE A 166 -2.45 -22.64 1.65
C ILE A 166 -1.53 -23.60 0.92
N GLY A 167 -0.50 -23.06 0.27
CA GLY A 167 0.61 -23.82 -0.28
C GLY A 167 1.93 -23.21 0.13
N GLU A 168 2.99 -23.99 -0.03
CA GLU A 168 4.34 -23.54 0.24
C GLU A 168 4.88 -22.76 -0.95
N CYS A 169 5.55 -21.63 -0.69
CA CYS A 169 6.36 -20.95 -1.68
C CYS A 169 7.72 -20.60 -1.07
N LYS A 170 8.67 -20.19 -1.91
CA LYS A 170 10.03 -19.85 -1.45
C LYS A 170 9.96 -18.77 -0.35
N ASN A 171 10.38 -19.14 0.85
CA ASN A 171 10.42 -18.28 2.06
C ASN A 171 9.05 -17.80 2.57
N GLY A 172 7.93 -18.43 2.20
CA GLY A 172 6.61 -17.98 2.65
C GLY A 172 5.47 -18.92 2.33
N LEU A 173 4.24 -18.40 2.39
CA LEU A 173 3.02 -19.13 2.05
C LEU A 173 2.36 -18.53 0.82
N LEU A 174 1.71 -19.38 0.04
CA LEU A 174 0.81 -19.02 -1.04
C LEU A 174 -0.63 -19.24 -0.57
N LEU A 175 -1.46 -18.20 -0.60
CA LEU A 175 -2.84 -18.23 -0.13
C LEU A 175 -3.81 -18.15 -1.31
N GLU A 176 -4.80 -19.03 -1.33
CA GLU A 176 -5.90 -19.04 -2.30
C GLU A 176 -7.23 -18.85 -1.56
N LEU A 177 -8.06 -17.94 -2.07
CA LEU A 177 -9.37 -17.63 -1.51
C LEU A 177 -10.45 -18.43 -2.23
N ARG A 178 -11.40 -18.97 -1.45
CA ARG A 178 -12.60 -19.63 -1.98
C ARG A 178 -13.86 -19.07 -1.31
N VAL A 179 -14.88 -18.78 -2.12
CA VAL A 179 -16.13 -18.15 -1.65
C VAL A 179 -17.35 -18.84 -2.27
N GLY A 180 -18.43 -19.05 -1.50
CA GLY A 180 -19.72 -19.46 -2.04
C GLY A 180 -20.74 -19.89 -0.99
N GLU A 181 -21.99 -20.16 -1.38
CA GLU A 181 -23.08 -20.52 -0.43
C GLU A 181 -22.93 -21.95 0.12
N THR A 182 -23.22 -22.96 -0.72
CA THR A 182 -23.08 -24.38 -0.37
C THR A 182 -21.81 -24.99 -0.95
N ARG A 183 -21.42 -24.55 -2.15
CA ARG A 183 -20.17 -24.91 -2.81
C ARG A 183 -19.32 -23.66 -2.95
N THR A 184 -18.07 -23.74 -2.53
CA THR A 184 -17.12 -22.64 -2.65
C THR A 184 -16.42 -22.67 -4.00
N TYR A 185 -16.25 -21.52 -4.62
CA TYR A 185 -15.52 -21.32 -5.87
C TYR A 185 -14.16 -20.73 -5.58
N VAL A 186 -13.13 -21.24 -6.27
CA VAL A 186 -11.80 -20.60 -6.28
C VAL A 186 -11.89 -19.25 -6.95
N ILE A 187 -11.40 -18.21 -6.28
CA ILE A 187 -11.30 -16.88 -6.86
C ILE A 187 -10.13 -16.88 -7.86
N ARG A 188 -10.44 -16.80 -9.16
CA ARG A 188 -9.45 -16.89 -10.23
C ARG A 188 -8.61 -15.62 -10.38
N ASP A 189 -9.18 -14.49 -10.00
CA ASP A 189 -8.54 -13.17 -10.04
C ASP A 189 -8.91 -12.41 -8.76
N LEU A 190 -7.98 -12.41 -7.80
CA LEU A 190 -8.11 -11.70 -6.53
C LEU A 190 -8.14 -10.17 -6.75
N ASN A 191 -7.40 -9.66 -7.73
CA ASN A 191 -7.36 -8.23 -8.03
C ASN A 191 -8.71 -7.74 -8.56
N GLU A 192 -9.30 -8.46 -9.51
CA GLU A 192 -10.64 -8.15 -10.02
C GLU A 192 -11.70 -8.31 -8.92
N PHE A 193 -11.60 -9.37 -8.11
CA PHE A 193 -12.52 -9.62 -7.00
C PHE A 193 -12.51 -8.48 -5.99
N PHE A 194 -11.34 -8.07 -5.50
CA PHE A 194 -11.23 -7.00 -4.50
C PHE A 194 -11.43 -5.61 -5.10
N TYR A 195 -11.14 -5.41 -6.39
CA TYR A 195 -11.59 -4.20 -7.10
C TYR A 195 -13.11 -4.09 -7.08
N LYS A 196 -13.84 -5.13 -7.50
CA LYS A 196 -15.31 -5.15 -7.46
C LYS A 196 -15.84 -5.03 -6.02
N TRP A 197 -15.14 -5.61 -5.05
CA TRP A 197 -15.43 -5.46 -3.62
C TRP A 197 -15.38 -4.00 -3.17
N THR A 198 -14.28 -3.31 -3.44
CA THR A 198 -14.09 -1.89 -3.06
C THR A 198 -15.05 -0.95 -3.78
N GLU A 199 -15.36 -1.23 -5.04
CA GLU A 199 -16.28 -0.42 -5.86
C GLU A 199 -17.76 -0.79 -5.67
N LYS A 200 -18.07 -1.74 -4.76
CA LYS A 200 -19.43 -2.28 -4.53
C LYS A 200 -20.13 -2.72 -5.82
N ARG A 201 -19.36 -3.31 -6.75
CA ARG A 201 -19.85 -3.83 -8.03
C ARG A 201 -20.25 -5.30 -7.91
N LYS A 202 -21.14 -5.74 -8.80
CA LYS A 202 -21.56 -7.14 -8.88
C LYS A 202 -20.37 -8.07 -9.12
N ILE A 203 -20.25 -9.10 -8.28
CA ILE A 203 -19.30 -10.20 -8.42
C ILE A 203 -20.05 -11.40 -8.95
N GLU A 204 -19.50 -12.03 -9.98
CA GLU A 204 -20.03 -13.25 -10.61
C GLU A 204 -19.01 -14.38 -10.43
N LEU A 205 -19.42 -15.45 -9.76
CA LEU A 205 -18.61 -16.63 -9.49
C LEU A 205 -19.25 -17.86 -10.14
N GLY A 206 -18.57 -18.41 -11.15
CA GLY A 206 -19.09 -19.55 -11.90
C GLY A 206 -20.38 -19.22 -12.65
N LYS A 207 -21.28 -20.21 -12.80
CA LYS A 207 -22.50 -20.06 -13.61
C LYS A 207 -23.73 -19.60 -12.82
N TYR A 208 -23.74 -19.77 -11.50
CA TYR A 208 -24.96 -19.68 -10.69
C TYR A 208 -24.84 -18.80 -9.45
N LEU A 209 -23.67 -18.22 -9.18
CA LEU A 209 -23.48 -17.35 -8.01
C LEU A 209 -23.14 -15.95 -8.48
N GLU A 210 -24.01 -14.99 -8.15
CA GLU A 210 -23.75 -13.57 -8.33
C GLU A 210 -24.24 -12.81 -7.09
N PHE A 211 -23.49 -11.80 -6.66
CA PHE A 211 -23.82 -11.04 -5.45
C PHE A 211 -23.22 -9.63 -5.49
N ILE A 212 -23.72 -8.75 -4.62
CA ILE A 212 -23.06 -7.46 -4.34
C ILE A 212 -22.23 -7.63 -3.07
N PRO A 213 -20.95 -7.24 -3.07
CA PRO A 213 -20.05 -7.37 -1.91
C PRO A 213 -20.56 -6.70 -0.64
N ASP A 214 -20.88 -7.52 0.37
CA ASP A 214 -21.31 -7.11 1.69
C ASP A 214 -20.74 -8.09 2.75
N GLU A 215 -20.12 -7.55 3.79
CA GLU A 215 -19.55 -8.32 4.89
C GLU A 215 -20.62 -9.07 5.68
N ASN A 216 -21.86 -8.56 5.70
CA ASN A 216 -22.97 -9.19 6.40
C ASN A 216 -23.39 -10.53 5.79
N LEU A 217 -22.96 -10.83 4.56
CA LEU A 217 -23.17 -12.13 3.92
C LEU A 217 -22.33 -13.24 4.55
N PHE A 218 -21.31 -12.87 5.32
CA PHE A 218 -20.34 -13.78 5.92
C PHE A 218 -20.50 -13.85 7.43
N ASP A 219 -20.16 -15.01 8.00
CA ASP A 219 -19.98 -15.15 9.44
C ASP A 219 -18.70 -14.45 9.92
N GLU A 220 -18.49 -14.39 11.24
CA GLU A 220 -17.33 -13.71 11.82
C GLU A 220 -16.00 -14.24 11.25
N ASN A 221 -15.93 -15.55 11.03
CA ASN A 221 -14.77 -16.26 10.52
C ASN A 221 -14.48 -15.89 9.06
N GLY A 222 -15.50 -15.91 8.21
CA GLY A 222 -15.39 -15.51 6.81
C GLY A 222 -15.04 -14.04 6.67
N ARG A 223 -15.57 -13.16 7.53
CA ARG A 223 -15.20 -11.73 7.57
C ARG A 223 -13.71 -11.54 7.85
N LYS A 224 -13.16 -12.23 8.86
CA LYS A 224 -11.72 -12.15 9.19
C LYS A 224 -10.84 -12.56 8.01
N ILE A 225 -11.17 -13.65 7.32
CA ILE A 225 -10.42 -14.11 6.15
C ILE A 225 -10.53 -13.09 5.01
N ILE A 226 -11.74 -12.64 4.66
CA ILE A 226 -11.95 -11.65 3.59
C ILE A 226 -11.21 -10.36 3.90
N GLN A 227 -11.27 -9.89 5.15
CA GLN A 227 -10.57 -8.69 5.59
C GLN A 227 -9.06 -8.84 5.42
N PHE A 228 -8.48 -9.97 5.80
CA PHE A 228 -7.04 -10.22 5.60
C PHE A 228 -6.64 -10.05 4.12
N PHE A 229 -7.38 -10.68 3.20
CA PHE A 229 -7.09 -10.55 1.76
C PHE A 229 -7.35 -9.13 1.22
N LEU A 230 -8.37 -8.42 1.72
CA LEU A 230 -8.64 -7.04 1.35
C LEU A 230 -7.51 -6.10 1.81
N GLU A 231 -6.95 -6.32 3.01
CA GLU A 231 -5.79 -5.59 3.51
C GLU A 231 -4.55 -5.82 2.64
N GLU A 232 -4.29 -7.06 2.22
CA GLU A 232 -3.21 -7.37 1.27
C GLU A 232 -3.41 -6.60 -0.05
N TYR A 233 -4.62 -6.64 -0.62
CA TYR A 233 -4.95 -5.92 -1.86
C TYR A 233 -4.76 -4.40 -1.74
N LEU A 234 -5.26 -3.79 -0.66
CA LEU A 234 -5.15 -2.34 -0.44
C LEU A 234 -3.70 -1.91 -0.19
N THR A 235 -2.93 -2.71 0.54
CA THR A 235 -1.50 -2.47 0.80
C THR A 235 -0.71 -2.50 -0.51
N GLU A 236 -0.98 -3.49 -1.38
CA GLU A 236 -0.37 -3.58 -2.70
C GLU A 236 -0.69 -2.34 -3.55
N LYS A 237 -1.97 -1.97 -3.64
CA LYS A 237 -2.43 -0.78 -4.38
C LYS A 237 -1.79 0.52 -3.87
N ALA A 238 -1.68 0.70 -2.56
CA ALA A 238 -1.09 1.89 -1.95
C ALA A 238 0.43 1.99 -2.18
N SER A 239 1.12 0.85 -2.23
CA SER A 239 2.57 0.81 -2.41
C SER A 239 3.04 1.16 -3.83
N GLY A 240 2.13 1.18 -4.82
CA GLY A 240 2.46 1.37 -6.25
C GLY A 240 3.36 0.25 -6.82
N LYS A 241 3.67 -0.76 -6.02
CA LYS A 241 4.45 -1.95 -6.38
C LYS A 241 3.48 -3.12 -6.42
N THR A 242 3.45 -3.84 -7.53
CA THR A 242 2.83 -5.17 -7.58
C THR A 242 3.73 -6.14 -6.84
N ASN A 243 3.52 -6.32 -5.53
CA ASN A 243 4.55 -6.85 -4.63
C ASN A 243 4.72 -8.39 -4.65
N TYR A 244 4.32 -9.07 -5.74
CA TYR A 244 4.49 -10.53 -5.89
C TYR A 244 5.09 -10.95 -7.24
N SER A 245 6.05 -10.19 -7.76
CA SER A 245 6.65 -10.46 -9.08
C SER A 245 7.70 -11.58 -9.13
N TYR A 246 8.05 -12.25 -8.03
CA TYR A 246 9.29 -13.04 -8.03
C TYR A 246 9.19 -14.55 -8.27
N TYR A 247 8.04 -15.24 -8.18
CA TYR A 247 8.06 -16.72 -8.24
C TYR A 247 6.85 -17.46 -8.83
N VAL A 248 5.97 -16.81 -9.59
CA VAL A 248 4.77 -17.50 -10.13
C VAL A 248 4.48 -17.05 -11.57
N SER A 249 4.04 -17.95 -12.43
CA SER A 249 3.64 -17.63 -13.82
C SER A 249 2.45 -16.65 -13.85
N ALA A 250 2.31 -15.84 -14.92
CA ALA A 250 1.30 -14.77 -15.02
C ALA A 250 -0.16 -15.22 -14.77
N SER A 251 -0.50 -16.48 -15.06
CA SER A 251 -1.85 -17.05 -14.82
C SER A 251 -2.10 -17.48 -13.37
N GLN A 252 -1.02 -17.69 -12.62
CA GLN A 252 -1.02 -18.23 -11.26
C GLN A 252 -0.79 -17.09 -10.24
N GLN A 253 -0.37 -15.90 -10.72
CA GLN A 253 -0.27 -14.64 -9.97
C GLN A 253 -1.65 -14.00 -9.66
N ALA A 254 -2.67 -14.21 -10.49
CA ALA A 254 -3.98 -13.58 -10.27
C ALA A 254 -4.81 -14.29 -9.19
N ARG A 255 -4.64 -15.61 -9.02
CA ARG A 255 -5.52 -16.45 -8.19
C ARG A 255 -5.09 -16.59 -6.73
N SER A 256 -3.86 -16.20 -6.42
CA SER A 256 -3.25 -16.44 -5.11
C SER A 256 -2.31 -15.32 -4.72
N VAL A 257 -2.27 -15.01 -3.43
CA VAL A 257 -1.37 -14.01 -2.84
C VAL A 257 -0.29 -14.76 -2.07
N SER A 258 0.99 -14.45 -2.27
CA SER A 258 1.99 -14.99 -1.35
C SER A 258 2.02 -14.13 -0.08
N ILE A 259 2.57 -14.60 1.02
CA ILE A 259 2.80 -13.80 2.22
C ILE A 259 4.14 -14.19 2.84
N PHE A 260 4.81 -13.21 3.45
CA PHE A 260 6.18 -13.36 3.95
C PHE A 260 6.37 -12.66 5.31
N GLY A 261 7.41 -13.08 6.05
CA GLY A 261 7.84 -12.41 7.27
C GLY A 261 6.72 -12.32 8.32
N SER A 262 6.54 -11.16 8.94
CA SER A 262 5.53 -10.96 9.98
C SER A 262 4.08 -11.11 9.51
N ARG A 263 3.81 -11.01 8.20
CA ARG A 263 2.44 -11.26 7.68
C ARG A 263 2.03 -12.72 7.83
N ILE A 264 2.99 -13.65 7.91
CA ILE A 264 2.71 -15.05 8.25
C ILE A 264 2.15 -15.15 9.67
N ASP A 265 2.70 -14.40 10.62
CA ASP A 265 2.22 -14.42 12.00
C ASP A 265 0.79 -13.88 12.09
N SER A 266 0.51 -12.73 11.45
CA SER A 266 -0.85 -12.16 11.37
C SER A 266 -1.84 -13.10 10.69
N PHE A 267 -1.41 -13.81 9.64
CA PHE A 267 -2.25 -14.79 8.97
C PHE A 267 -2.59 -15.97 9.87
N MET A 268 -1.60 -16.52 10.59
CA MET A 268 -1.79 -17.66 11.50
C MET A 268 -2.78 -17.32 12.62
N ASP A 269 -2.67 -16.12 13.20
CA ASP A 269 -3.62 -15.63 14.21
C ASP A 269 -5.04 -15.46 13.61
N THR A 270 -5.15 -15.11 12.32
CA THR A 270 -6.43 -14.98 11.61
C THR A 270 -7.11 -16.34 11.42
N ILE A 271 -6.36 -17.41 11.16
CA ILE A 271 -6.89 -18.73 10.82
C ILE A 271 -7.04 -19.68 12.02
N ALA A 272 -6.52 -19.33 13.20
CA ALA A 272 -6.53 -20.14 14.42
C ALA A 272 -7.87 -20.83 14.72
N SER A 273 -8.97 -20.11 14.54
CA SER A 273 -10.34 -20.59 14.81
C SER A 273 -11.04 -21.23 13.60
N ASN A 274 -10.50 -21.08 12.38
CA ASN A 274 -11.17 -21.41 11.12
C ASN A 274 -10.62 -22.68 10.49
N GLY A 275 -9.32 -22.92 10.70
CA GLY A 275 -8.56 -23.86 9.91
C GLY A 275 -8.37 -23.41 8.45
N VAL A 276 -7.54 -24.17 7.76
CA VAL A 276 -7.15 -23.96 6.36
C VAL A 276 -7.06 -25.29 5.65
N TYR A 277 -7.10 -25.26 4.32
CA TYR A 277 -6.89 -26.46 3.51
C TYR A 277 -5.51 -26.40 2.87
N LEU A 278 -4.86 -27.54 2.62
CA LEU A 278 -3.65 -27.53 1.81
C LEU A 278 -4.02 -27.49 0.34
N LEU A 279 -3.27 -26.73 -0.46
CA LEU A 279 -3.37 -26.78 -1.92
C LEU A 279 -2.98 -28.17 -2.47
N SER A 280 -2.16 -28.93 -1.73
CA SER A 280 -1.81 -30.31 -2.06
C SER A 280 -2.88 -31.33 -1.68
N ASP A 281 -3.73 -31.03 -0.69
CA ASP A 281 -4.83 -31.88 -0.24
C ASP A 281 -6.01 -31.02 0.25
N GLU A 282 -6.93 -30.71 -0.68
CA GLU A 282 -8.08 -29.85 -0.42
C GLU A 282 -9.21 -30.53 0.38
N LYS A 283 -9.05 -31.80 0.77
CA LYS A 283 -10.09 -32.57 1.48
C LYS A 283 -9.96 -32.48 2.98
N LYS A 284 -8.78 -32.14 3.49
CA LYS A 284 -8.49 -32.07 4.91
C LYS A 284 -8.43 -30.63 5.39
N ASN A 285 -9.21 -30.35 6.44
CA ASN A 285 -9.08 -29.09 7.16
C ASN A 285 -7.96 -29.23 8.19
N ILE A 286 -7.05 -28.27 8.19
CA ILE A 286 -5.88 -28.20 9.04
C ILE A 286 -6.07 -27.05 10.00
N PHE A 287 -5.87 -27.31 11.28
CA PHE A 287 -6.06 -26.31 12.33
C PHE A 287 -4.73 -25.75 12.78
N TYR A 288 -4.74 -24.50 13.22
CA TYR A 288 -3.59 -23.91 13.89
C TYR A 288 -3.78 -24.00 15.40
N ASP A 289 -2.81 -24.58 16.08
CA ASP A 289 -2.75 -24.66 17.54
C ASP A 289 -1.72 -23.65 18.05
N GLU A 290 -2.14 -22.83 19.01
CA GLU A 290 -1.30 -21.81 19.63
C GLU A 290 -0.20 -22.39 20.54
N GLN A 291 -0.28 -23.69 20.86
CA GLN A 291 0.77 -24.37 21.62
C GLN A 291 2.08 -24.45 20.82
N PHE A 292 3.19 -24.20 21.51
CA PHE A 292 4.51 -24.30 20.90
C PHE A 292 4.85 -25.75 20.56
N TYR A 293 5.23 -25.98 19.31
CA TYR A 293 5.78 -27.25 18.87
C TYR A 293 7.13 -27.50 19.56
N SER A 294 7.27 -28.69 20.13
CA SER A 294 8.53 -29.18 20.68
C SER A 294 8.90 -30.49 19.99
N PRO A 295 9.93 -30.52 19.13
CA PRO A 295 10.42 -31.74 18.52
C PRO A 295 10.70 -32.83 19.56
N LYS A 296 10.17 -34.02 19.35
CA LYS A 296 10.45 -35.17 20.23
C LYS A 296 11.72 -35.88 19.82
N ILE A 297 12.65 -36.00 20.78
CA ILE A 297 13.93 -36.67 20.61
C ILE A 297 14.01 -37.84 21.59
N LYS A 298 14.40 -39.01 21.10
CA LYS A 298 14.61 -40.21 21.90
C LYS A 298 16.08 -40.60 21.90
N VAL A 299 16.64 -40.77 23.08
CA VAL A 299 18.00 -41.24 23.32
C VAL A 299 17.94 -42.63 23.95
N THR A 300 18.54 -43.63 23.31
CA THR A 300 18.52 -45.03 23.78
C THR A 300 19.94 -45.51 24.07
N LYS A 301 20.22 -45.95 25.30
CA LYS A 301 21.52 -46.55 25.66
C LYS A 301 21.68 -47.91 24.97
N LEU A 302 22.86 -48.14 24.41
CA LEU A 302 23.31 -49.41 23.88
C LEU A 302 24.49 -49.95 24.70
N ALA A 303 24.93 -51.18 24.42
CA ALA A 303 26.07 -51.80 25.10
C ALA A 303 27.38 -50.98 24.98
N HIS A 304 27.60 -50.34 23.82
CA HIS A 304 28.85 -49.60 23.51
C HIS A 304 28.63 -48.16 23.03
N GLY A 305 27.54 -47.54 23.48
CA GLY A 305 27.22 -46.16 23.11
C GLY A 305 25.76 -45.81 23.38
N ALA A 306 25.23 -44.87 22.61
CA ALA A 306 23.80 -44.55 22.59
C ALA A 306 23.36 -44.16 21.18
N THR A 307 22.07 -44.31 20.89
CA THR A 307 21.47 -43.77 19.67
C THR A 307 20.52 -42.62 19.97
N VAL A 308 20.49 -41.66 19.05
CA VAL A 308 19.58 -40.51 19.08
C VAL A 308 18.71 -40.57 17.84
N SER A 309 17.40 -40.53 18.04
CA SER A 309 16.40 -40.46 16.98
C SER A 309 15.43 -39.32 17.28
N ALA A 310 14.92 -38.67 16.24
CA ALA A 310 13.91 -37.63 16.38
C ALA A 310 12.67 -37.99 15.58
N GLU A 311 11.50 -37.55 16.06
CA GLU A 311 10.29 -37.61 15.25
C GLU A 311 10.46 -36.75 13.99
N ARG A 312 9.88 -37.19 12.88
CA ARG A 312 9.88 -36.42 11.64
C ARG A 312 8.78 -35.37 11.69
N TYR A 313 9.12 -34.16 11.31
CA TYR A 313 8.16 -33.07 11.17
C TYR A 313 8.45 -32.24 9.92
N HIS A 314 7.43 -31.55 9.43
CA HIS A 314 7.52 -30.74 8.22
C HIS A 314 7.39 -29.26 8.58
N ILE A 315 8.38 -28.45 8.22
CA ILE A 315 8.29 -26.99 8.35
C ILE A 315 7.59 -26.47 7.10
N LEU A 316 6.37 -25.95 7.28
CA LEU A 316 5.54 -25.43 6.19
C LEU A 316 6.04 -24.07 5.71
N CYS A 317 6.36 -23.19 6.64
CA CYS A 317 6.87 -21.85 6.35
C CYS A 317 7.56 -21.26 7.58
N GLU A 318 8.25 -20.13 7.38
CA GLU A 318 8.93 -19.42 8.46
C GLU A 318 8.65 -17.93 8.39
N SER A 319 8.34 -17.33 9.54
CA SER A 319 8.33 -15.89 9.73
C SER A 319 9.71 -15.40 10.22
N LEU A 320 9.78 -14.18 10.74
CA LEU A 320 11.02 -13.65 11.29
C LEU A 320 11.43 -14.38 12.58
N GLU A 321 10.46 -14.64 13.47
CA GLU A 321 10.70 -15.18 14.81
C GLU A 321 10.32 -16.66 14.95
N TYR A 322 9.45 -17.16 14.08
CA TYR A 322 8.85 -18.49 14.22
C TYR A 322 9.01 -19.33 12.97
N SER A 323 9.05 -20.64 13.18
CA SER A 323 8.86 -21.66 12.15
C SER A 323 7.50 -22.32 12.40
N TYR A 324 6.71 -22.52 11.35
CA TYR A 324 5.38 -23.14 11.46
C TYR A 324 5.46 -24.60 11.00
N VAL A 325 5.16 -25.51 11.93
CA VAL A 325 5.36 -26.95 11.75
C VAL A 325 4.02 -27.62 11.52
N LEU A 326 3.90 -28.35 10.41
CA LEU A 326 2.76 -29.22 10.15
C LEU A 326 3.04 -30.61 10.72
N SER A 327 2.24 -31.02 11.70
CA SER A 327 2.29 -32.36 12.30
C SER A 327 0.89 -32.97 12.31
N GLY A 328 0.69 -34.02 11.50
CA GLY A 328 -0.63 -34.57 11.24
C GLY A 328 -1.53 -33.56 10.53
N ASP A 329 -2.69 -33.27 11.11
CA ASP A 329 -3.68 -32.32 10.60
C ASP A 329 -3.66 -30.98 11.39
N THR A 330 -2.52 -30.65 12.02
CA THR A 330 -2.36 -29.46 12.86
C THR A 330 -1.05 -28.72 12.57
N ILE A 331 -1.15 -27.40 12.43
CA ILE A 331 -0.02 -26.47 12.35
C ILE A 331 0.27 -25.97 13.76
N TYR A 332 1.54 -26.00 14.14
CA TYR A 332 2.02 -25.51 15.42
C TYR A 332 3.07 -24.42 15.19
N ARG A 333 3.13 -23.45 16.11
CA ARG A 333 4.19 -22.44 16.14
C ARG A 333 5.43 -23.01 16.82
N MET A 334 6.62 -22.85 16.24
CA MET A 334 7.90 -23.22 16.86
C MET A 334 8.79 -21.97 16.96
N LYS A 335 9.34 -21.67 18.13
CA LYS A 335 10.34 -20.61 18.25
C LYS A 335 11.59 -20.99 17.46
N LYS A 336 12.13 -20.05 16.70
CA LYS A 336 13.41 -20.28 16.04
C LYS A 336 14.51 -20.48 17.09
N PRO A 337 15.14 -21.66 17.13
CA PRO A 337 16.20 -21.91 18.08
C PRO A 337 17.47 -21.14 17.65
N GLU A 338 18.41 -20.97 18.57
CA GLU A 338 19.73 -20.44 18.24
C GLU A 338 20.42 -21.32 17.19
N MET A 339 21.31 -20.73 16.38
CA MET A 339 21.95 -21.40 15.23
C MET A 339 22.62 -22.73 15.60
N ALA A 340 23.23 -22.85 16.78
CA ALA A 340 23.85 -24.10 17.23
C ALA A 340 22.82 -25.22 17.44
N VAL A 341 21.71 -24.90 18.10
CA VAL A 341 20.59 -25.82 18.35
C VAL A 341 19.87 -26.18 17.04
N GLN A 342 19.68 -25.19 16.15
CA GLN A 342 19.10 -25.40 14.84
C GLN A 342 19.86 -26.46 14.03
N LYS A 343 21.20 -26.36 13.95
CA LYS A 343 22.05 -27.34 13.24
C LYS A 343 21.89 -28.75 13.78
N ILE A 344 21.68 -28.90 15.09
CA ILE A 344 21.50 -30.21 15.72
C ILE A 344 20.13 -30.79 15.34
N LEU A 345 19.06 -29.98 15.35
CA LEU A 345 17.73 -30.40 14.93
C LEU A 345 17.71 -30.78 13.44
N GLU A 346 18.34 -29.98 12.58
CA GLU A 346 18.51 -30.28 11.14
C GLU A 346 19.25 -31.60 10.92
N LEU A 347 20.33 -31.84 11.68
CA LEU A 347 21.06 -33.10 11.64
C LEU A 347 20.16 -34.29 12.05
N CYS A 348 19.37 -34.13 13.11
CA CYS A 348 18.40 -35.13 13.56
C CYS A 348 17.29 -35.38 12.51
N GLN A 349 16.86 -34.36 11.75
CA GLN A 349 15.92 -34.50 10.64
C GLN A 349 16.55 -35.12 9.38
N SER A 350 17.86 -34.96 9.18
CA SER A 350 18.56 -35.51 8.00
C SER A 350 18.79 -37.03 8.09
N LYS A 351 18.91 -37.58 9.31
CA LYS A 351 19.22 -39.00 9.54
C LYS A 351 18.10 -39.68 10.31
N LYS A 352 17.91 -40.98 10.09
CA LYS A 352 16.94 -41.77 10.86
C LYS A 352 17.40 -41.96 12.30
N GLU A 353 18.70 -42.14 12.48
CA GLU A 353 19.33 -42.37 13.77
C GLU A 353 20.77 -41.85 13.74
N LEU A 354 21.22 -41.28 14.85
CA LEU A 354 22.60 -40.84 15.10
C LEU A 354 23.21 -41.73 16.17
N PHE A 355 24.42 -42.22 15.95
CA PHE A 355 25.14 -43.01 16.94
C PHE A 355 26.16 -42.15 17.70
N ILE A 356 26.23 -42.33 19.01
CA ILE A 356 27.20 -41.71 19.92
C ILE A 356 28.01 -42.83 20.56
N SER A 357 29.34 -42.79 20.41
CA SER A 357 30.24 -43.76 21.04
C SER A 357 30.29 -43.56 22.56
N ASP A 358 30.60 -44.60 23.33
CA ASP A 358 30.76 -44.47 24.80
C ASP A 358 31.85 -43.46 25.20
N LYS A 359 32.89 -43.29 24.38
CA LYS A 359 33.98 -42.32 24.63
C LYS A 359 33.46 -40.88 24.60
N ASP A 360 32.57 -40.59 23.66
CA ASP A 360 32.06 -39.22 23.42
C ASP A 360 30.74 -38.94 24.15
N LEU A 361 30.09 -39.99 24.67
CA LEU A 361 28.79 -39.93 25.33
C LEU A 361 28.71 -38.88 26.46
N PRO A 362 29.72 -38.72 27.35
CA PRO A 362 29.69 -37.66 28.36
C PRO A 362 29.70 -36.25 27.74
N ALA A 363 30.57 -36.01 26.74
CA ALA A 363 30.70 -34.71 26.10
C ALA A 363 29.44 -34.35 25.29
N VAL A 364 28.91 -35.28 24.51
CA VAL A 364 27.68 -35.06 23.72
C VAL A 364 26.47 -34.83 24.65
N THR A 365 26.37 -35.55 25.77
CA THR A 365 25.28 -35.32 26.72
C THR A 365 25.37 -33.94 27.36
N ARG A 366 26.57 -33.49 27.73
CA ARG A 366 26.80 -32.21 28.40
C ARG A 366 26.74 -30.99 27.48
N ASP A 367 27.23 -31.10 26.25
CA ASP A 367 27.44 -29.94 25.36
C ASP A 367 26.45 -29.89 24.18
N VAL A 368 25.77 -31.00 23.87
CA VAL A 368 24.83 -31.09 22.72
C VAL A 368 23.41 -31.33 23.21
N LEU A 369 23.16 -32.42 23.97
CA LEU A 369 21.81 -32.77 24.42
C LEU A 369 21.27 -31.80 25.49
N SER A 370 22.14 -31.21 26.30
CA SER A 370 21.77 -30.18 27.27
C SER A 370 21.21 -28.92 26.61
N ASN A 371 21.81 -28.48 25.50
CA ASN A 371 21.40 -27.29 24.74
C ASN A 371 20.06 -27.49 24.01
N LEU A 372 19.63 -28.74 23.84
CA LEU A 372 18.33 -29.07 23.25
C LEU A 372 17.18 -29.03 24.26
N LYS A 373 17.43 -28.97 25.57
CA LYS A 373 16.39 -29.13 26.60
C LYS A 373 15.25 -28.10 26.51
N ASP A 374 15.59 -26.87 26.13
CA ASP A 374 14.60 -25.79 26.01
C ASP A 374 13.94 -25.74 24.63
N ALA A 375 14.49 -26.47 23.65
CA ALA A 375 14.05 -26.46 22.25
C ALA A 375 13.38 -27.77 21.81
N ALA A 376 13.50 -28.86 22.58
CA ALA A 376 13.02 -30.19 22.22
C ALA A 376 12.65 -31.01 23.46
N ALA A 377 11.64 -31.87 23.31
CA ALA A 377 11.25 -32.82 24.35
C ALA A 377 12.12 -34.09 24.24
N ILE A 378 13.09 -34.25 25.17
CA ILE A 378 14.05 -35.36 25.14
C ILE A 378 13.64 -36.47 26.11
N THR A 379 13.53 -37.70 25.60
CA THR A 379 13.27 -38.91 26.41
C THR A 379 14.49 -39.83 26.39
N TYR A 380 14.93 -40.27 27.57
CA TYR A 380 16.07 -41.18 27.73
C TYR A 380 15.59 -42.58 28.09
N THR A 381 16.13 -43.60 27.43
CA THR A 381 15.84 -45.03 27.68
C THR A 381 17.13 -45.76 28.02
N GLY A 382 17.22 -46.40 29.20
CA GLY A 382 18.41 -47.15 29.63
C GLY A 382 19.62 -46.27 30.00
N MET A 383 19.43 -44.95 30.12
CA MET A 383 20.45 -43.97 30.48
C MET A 383 19.88 -42.96 31.48
N ASP A 384 20.71 -42.57 32.45
CA ASP A 384 20.46 -41.42 33.32
C ASP A 384 21.37 -40.25 32.88
N PRO A 385 20.82 -39.18 32.29
CA PRO A 385 21.61 -38.06 31.79
C PRO A 385 22.34 -37.29 32.91
N VAL A 386 21.86 -37.33 34.15
CA VAL A 386 22.45 -36.59 35.28
C VAL A 386 23.87 -37.08 35.58
N LYS A 387 24.14 -38.37 35.35
CA LYS A 387 25.47 -38.98 35.55
C LYS A 387 26.55 -38.42 34.62
N TYR A 388 26.16 -37.74 33.56
CA TYR A 388 27.06 -37.18 32.54
C TYR A 388 27.17 -35.66 32.62
N LEU A 389 26.41 -35.01 33.51
CA LEU A 389 26.46 -33.57 33.72
C LEU A 389 27.46 -33.23 34.85
N PRO A 390 28.12 -32.07 34.80
CA PRO A 390 28.96 -31.62 35.91
C PRO A 390 28.13 -31.48 37.19
N PRO A 391 28.73 -31.73 38.38
CA PRO A 391 28.03 -31.55 39.65
C PRO A 391 27.54 -30.10 39.77
N LYS A 392 26.33 -29.91 40.32
CA LYS A 392 25.80 -28.56 40.57
C LYS A 392 26.78 -27.81 41.50
N PRO A 393 27.25 -26.60 41.13
CA PRO A 393 28.16 -25.85 41.99
C PRO A 393 27.45 -25.52 43.30
N THR A 394 28.13 -25.76 44.42
CA THR A 394 27.65 -25.32 45.73
C THR A 394 28.24 -23.94 45.99
N ILE A 395 27.40 -22.90 45.96
CA ILE A 395 27.82 -21.53 46.24
C ILE A 395 27.57 -21.28 47.73
N ALA A 396 28.64 -21.04 48.50
CA ALA A 396 28.56 -20.54 49.86
C ALA A 396 28.82 -19.03 49.83
N LEU A 397 27.82 -18.23 50.18
CA LEU A 397 27.95 -16.79 50.42
C LEU A 397 28.28 -16.59 51.89
N TYR A 398 29.50 -16.15 52.17
CA TYR A 398 29.89 -15.71 53.52
C TYR A 398 29.53 -14.24 53.65
N LEU A 399 28.47 -13.95 54.41
CA LEU A 399 28.22 -12.63 54.96
C LEU A 399 29.08 -12.52 56.22
N ASP A 400 29.86 -11.45 56.32
CA ASP A 400 30.81 -11.10 57.38
C ASP A 400 32.26 -11.56 57.17
N SER A 401 33.06 -10.66 56.59
CA SER A 401 34.46 -10.54 56.99
C SER A 401 34.49 -9.66 58.24
N PRO A 402 35.07 -10.09 59.37
CA PRO A 402 35.28 -9.19 60.48
C PRO A 402 36.16 -8.03 60.00
N GLN A 403 35.72 -6.79 60.21
CA GLN A 403 36.62 -5.64 60.17
C GLN A 403 37.50 -5.75 61.41
N GLU A 404 38.78 -6.06 61.23
CA GLU A 404 39.76 -5.93 62.30
C GLU A 404 39.82 -4.45 62.72
N ILE A 405 39.58 -4.20 64.01
CA ILE A 405 39.72 -2.90 64.68
C ILE A 405 41.19 -2.69 65.05
#